data_AF-A0A7V6R8T0-F1
#
_entry.id   AF-A0A7V6R8T0-F1
#
_cell.length_a   1.000
_cell.length_b   1.000
_cell.length_c   1.000
_cell.angle_alpha   90.00
_cell.angle_beta   90.00
_cell.angle_gamma   90.00
#
_symmetry.space_group_name_H-M   'P 1'
#
loop_
_entity.id
_entity.type
_entity.pdbx_description
1 polymer ?
#
loop_
_entity_poly.entity_id
_entity_poly.type
_entity_poly.pdbx_seq_one_letter_code
_entity_poly.pdbx_strand_id
1 'polypeptide(L)' 'LFEPWEYAKRLDAYAIHPSIYNVVPEIVNGCIINGVAINPFTVDEPETIKKVASLGVNGIITNVPDVALKVLNK' A
#
# COMPACT_ATOMS: atom_id res chain seq x y z
N LEU A 1 -1.47 -13.27 1.03
CA LEU A 1 -2.43 -12.93 2.11
C LEU A 1 -3.81 -13.38 1.67
N PHE A 2 -4.67 -13.82 2.60
CA PHE A 2 -6.08 -14.10 2.32
C PHE A 2 -6.92 -13.11 3.14
N GLU A 3 -7.73 -12.29 2.46
CA GLU A 3 -8.64 -11.30 3.05
C GLU A 3 -8.09 -10.51 4.26
N PRO A 4 -6.96 -9.79 4.13
CA PRO A 4 -6.31 -9.12 5.27
C PRO A 4 -7.17 -8.05 5.95
N TRP A 5 -8.18 -7.50 5.25
CA TRP A 5 -9.14 -6.55 5.82
C TRP A 5 -10.01 -7.15 6.93
N GLU A 6 -10.29 -8.46 6.91
CA GLU A 6 -11.05 -9.12 7.98
C GLU A 6 -10.24 -9.17 9.28
N TYR A 7 -8.94 -9.45 9.16
CA TYR A 7 -8.03 -9.42 10.30
C TYR A 7 -7.87 -8.00 10.84
N ALA A 8 -7.71 -7.01 9.94
CA ALA A 8 -7.61 -5.61 10.34
C ALA A 8 -8.85 -5.17 11.14
N LYS A 9 -10.06 -5.46 10.65
CA LYS A 9 -11.32 -5.15 11.36
C LYS A 9 -11.42 -5.84 12.72
N ARG A 10 -11.08 -7.13 12.80
CA ARG A 10 -11.12 -7.88 14.07
C ARG A 10 -10.18 -7.32 15.13
N LEU A 11 -9.07 -6.71 14.70
CA LEU A 11 -8.08 -6.09 15.56
C LEU A 11 -8.33 -4.58 15.77
N ASP A 12 -9.43 -4.03 15.22
CA ASP A 12 -9.73 -2.59 15.20
C ASP A 12 -8.57 -1.75 14.63
N ALA A 13 -7.87 -2.31 13.63
CA ALA A 13 -6.75 -1.67 12.97
C ALA A 13 -7.21 -0.76 11.83
N TYR A 14 -6.73 0.48 11.82
CA TYR A 14 -7.01 1.45 10.77
C TYR A 14 -6.37 1.08 9.41
N ALA A 15 -5.18 0.49 9.44
CA ALA A 15 -4.38 0.20 8.25
C ALA A 15 -3.65 -1.13 8.34
N ILE A 16 -3.34 -1.69 7.18
CA ILE A 16 -2.35 -2.76 7.02
C ILE A 16 -1.10 -2.25 6.33
N HIS A 17 0.03 -2.85 6.70
CA HIS A 17 1.35 -2.54 6.14
C HIS A 17 1.92 -3.81 5.51
N PRO A 18 1.50 -4.20 4.30
CA PRO A 18 2.01 -5.40 3.66
C PRO A 18 3.39 -5.17 3.04
N SER A 19 4.18 -6.24 2.94
CA SER A 19 5.34 -6.23 2.05
C SER A 19 4.90 -5.98 0.60
N ILE A 20 5.72 -5.29 -0.19
CA ILE A 20 5.50 -4.98 -1.61
C ILE A 20 5.11 -6.21 -2.44
N TYR A 21 5.62 -7.39 -2.11
CA TYR A 21 5.30 -8.64 -2.79
C TYR A 21 3.84 -9.10 -2.61
N ASN A 22 3.12 -8.53 -1.64
CA ASN A 22 1.70 -8.80 -1.40
C ASN A 22 0.79 -7.69 -1.94
N VAL A 23 1.33 -6.68 -2.64
CA VAL A 23 0.57 -5.57 -3.20
C VAL A 23 0.08 -5.95 -4.59
N VAL A 24 -1.02 -6.70 -4.62
CA VAL A 24 -1.74 -7.06 -5.84
C VAL A 24 -3.08 -6.34 -5.89
N PRO A 25 -3.64 -6.05 -7.08
CA PRO A 25 -4.88 -5.29 -7.22
C PRO A 25 -6.04 -5.84 -6.38
N GLU A 26 -6.17 -7.16 -6.28
CA GLU A 26 -7.21 -7.80 -5.47
C GLU A 26 -7.13 -7.43 -3.98
N ILE A 27 -5.92 -7.44 -3.41
CA ILE A 27 -5.70 -7.09 -2.01
C ILE A 27 -5.95 -5.60 -1.76
N VAL A 28 -5.46 -4.75 -2.66
CA VAL A 28 -5.65 -3.29 -2.55
C VAL A 28 -7.12 -2.94 -2.64
N ASN A 29 -7.83 -3.46 -3.65
CA ASN A 29 -9.26 -3.22 -3.84
C ASN A 29 -10.09 -3.77 -2.67
N GLY A 30 -9.77 -4.96 -2.18
CA GLY A 30 -10.43 -5.52 -1.01
C GLY A 30 -10.27 -4.66 0.23
N CYS A 31 -9.08 -4.07 0.45
CA CYS A 31 -8.88 -3.13 1.55
C CYS A 31 -9.70 -1.84 1.37
N ILE A 32 -9.69 -1.25 0.17
CA ILE A 32 -10.46 -0.03 -0.16
C ILE A 32 -11.96 -0.24 0.07
N ILE A 33 -12.54 -1.31 -0.47
CA ILE A 33 -13.97 -1.62 -0.33
C ILE A 33 -14.36 -1.80 1.13
N ASN A 34 -13.44 -2.35 1.93
CA ASN A 34 -13.67 -2.63 3.34
C ASN A 34 -13.28 -1.48 4.29
N GLY A 35 -12.88 -0.32 3.75
CA GLY A 35 -12.51 0.85 4.54
C GLY A 35 -11.21 0.69 5.34
N VAL A 36 -10.32 -0.20 4.92
CA VAL A 36 -9.02 -0.44 5.56
C VAL A 36 -7.93 0.23 4.75
N ALA A 37 -7.12 1.09 5.37
CA ALA A 37 -6.02 1.74 4.67
C ALA A 37 -4.88 0.74 4.39
N ILE A 38 -4.16 0.93 3.28
CA ILE A 38 -3.07 0.05 2.86
C ILE A 38 -1.81 0.87 2.56
N ASN A 39 -0.71 0.53 3.25
CA ASN A 39 0.55 1.28 3.24
C ASN A 39 1.75 0.33 3.04
N PRO A 40 2.11 -0.04 1.81
CA PRO A 40 3.12 -1.06 1.58
C PRO A 40 4.55 -0.64 1.92
N PHE A 41 5.38 -1.63 2.28
CA PHE A 41 6.82 -1.45 2.52
C PHE A 41 7.66 -2.55 1.83
N THR A 42 8.95 -2.39 1.55
CA THR A 42 9.64 -1.10 1.37
C THR A 42 9.75 -0.88 -0.14
N VAL A 43 9.23 0.23 -0.65
CA VAL A 43 9.12 0.49 -2.08
C VAL A 43 10.17 1.51 -2.51
N ASP A 44 11.33 1.04 -2.96
CA ASP A 44 12.46 1.92 -3.27
C ASP A 44 12.63 2.19 -4.78
N GLU A 45 12.16 1.29 -5.64
CA GLU A 45 12.31 1.41 -7.09
C GLU A 45 11.32 2.43 -7.68
N PRO A 46 11.78 3.47 -8.41
CA PRO A 46 10.94 4.54 -8.98
C PRO A 46 9.72 4.05 -9.77
N GLU A 47 9.91 3.07 -10.64
CA GLU A 47 8.82 2.50 -11.44
C GLU A 47 7.82 1.73 -10.58
N THR A 48 8.31 1.10 -9.52
CA THR A 48 7.44 0.41 -8.57
C THR A 48 6.68 1.37 -7.69
N ILE A 49 7.28 2.51 -7.30
CA ILE A 49 6.59 3.61 -6.60
C ILE A 49 5.39 4.09 -7.43
N LYS A 50 5.59 4.40 -8.72
CA LYS A 50 4.48 4.80 -9.63
C LYS A 50 3.41 3.74 -9.69
N LYS A 51 3.81 2.47 -9.89
CA LYS A 51 2.88 1.35 -10.02
C LYS A 51 2.05 1.18 -8.75
N VAL A 52 2.69 1.12 -7.59
CA VAL A 52 2.01 0.95 -6.29
C VAL A 52 1.09 2.14 -6.01
N ALA A 53 1.53 3.37 -6.24
CA ALA A 53 0.69 4.56 -6.10
C ALA A 53 -0.55 4.51 -7.01
N SER A 54 -0.40 4.02 -8.25
CA SER A 54 -1.51 3.92 -9.21
C SER A 54 -2.58 2.91 -8.81
N LEU A 55 -2.27 1.98 -7.90
CA LEU A 55 -3.25 1.03 -7.36
C LEU A 55 -4.19 1.67 -6.32
N GLY A 56 -3.95 2.92 -5.92
CA GLY A 56 -4.80 3.62 -4.95
C GLY A 56 -4.46 3.32 -3.48
N VAL A 57 -3.21 2.93 -3.20
CA VAL A 57 -2.73 2.79 -1.81
C VAL A 57 -2.76 4.14 -1.08
N ASN A 58 -2.89 4.11 0.24
CA ASN A 58 -2.98 5.32 1.06
C ASN A 58 -1.60 5.95 1.32
N GLY A 59 -0.55 5.13 1.31
CA GLY A 59 0.81 5.55 1.60
C GLY A 59 1.83 4.55 1.06
N ILE A 60 3.08 5.01 0.95
CA ILE A 60 4.22 4.21 0.53
C ILE A 60 5.31 4.38 1.57
N ILE A 61 5.80 3.28 2.12
CA ILE A 61 6.96 3.25 3.02
C ILE A 61 8.18 2.95 2.17
N THR A 62 9.16 3.86 2.18
CA THR A 62 10.33 3.86 1.29
C THR A 62 11.57 4.38 2.02
N ASN A 63 12.74 3.90 1.61
CA ASN A 63 14.05 4.42 2.04
C ASN A 63 14.48 5.64 1.22
N VAL A 64 13.79 5.95 0.11
CA VAL A 64 14.13 7.02 -0.83
C VAL A 64 12.98 8.04 -0.98
N PRO A 65 12.59 8.73 0.11
CA PRO A 65 11.43 9.64 0.11
C PRO A 65 11.58 10.79 -0.89
N ASP A 66 12.79 11.29 -1.11
CA ASP A 66 13.11 12.33 -2.09
C ASP A 66 12.82 11.87 -3.53
N VAL A 67 13.21 10.63 -3.87
CA VAL A 67 12.91 10.02 -5.15
C VAL A 67 11.41 9.79 -5.31
N ALA A 68 10.74 9.30 -4.26
CA ALA A 68 9.31 9.06 -4.26
C ALA A 68 8.50 10.34 -4.55
N LEU A 69 8.82 11.45 -3.86
CA LEU A 69 8.17 12.75 -4.08
C LEU A 69 8.37 13.25 -5.51
N LYS A 70 9.60 13.18 -6.02
CA LYS A 70 9.93 13.58 -7.40
C LYS A 70 9.15 12.76 -8.43
N VAL A 71 9.07 11.45 -8.23
CA VAL A 71 8.38 10.52 -9.13
C VAL A 71 6.86 10.73 -9.12
N LEU A 72 6.29 11.07 -7.96
CA LEU A 72 4.86 11.29 -7.78
C LEU A 72 4.41 12.74 -8.09
N ASN A 73 5.34 13.63 -8.45
CA ASN A 73 5.10 15.07 -8.64
C ASN A 73 4.41 15.70 -7.41
N LYS A 74 4.94 15.40 -6.21
CA LYS A 74 4.45 15.85 -4.91
C LYS A 74 5.42 16.82 -4.25
#